data_AF-A0A9P6MP48-F1
#
_entry.id   AF-A0A9P6MP48-F1
#
_cell.length_a   1.000
_cell.length_b   1.000
_cell.length_c   1.000
_cell.angle_alpha   90.00
_cell.angle_beta   90.00
_cell.angle_gamma   90.00
#
_symmetry.space_group_name_H-M   'P 1'
#
loop_
_entity.id
_entity.type
_entity.pdbx_description
1 polymer ?
#
loop_
_entity_poly.entity_id
_entity_poly.type
_entity_poly.pdbx_seq_one_letter_code
_entity_poly.pdbx_strand_id
1 'polypeptide(L)'
;MKFTTILSALAAATLVSAGKFHDIGNSENVNIVPGAFIVEYHDGIKHSDARNALNSRKVDYKVRNEYNVFNGAAISVKSKHNGDDLASVPGVKNVWPVTLYSVPKIQKSKKKPTDPEVTSLHHMTGVDVVHSKLKLTGKGVKVGVIDSGIDYKHPAFAASGANEGCFARYGKKCRVAHGWDFVGDDYTGYNEPKPDSDPMDCGGHGSHVAGIIGGNALNVKVSPKPPQPFVGVAPEVTFGAYRVFGCDGSSGDD
;
A
#
# COMPACT_ATOMS: atom_id res chain seq x y z
N MET A 1 -5.46 26.51 -70.24
CA MET A 1 -4.60 25.62 -69.44
C MET A 1 -5.09 25.69 -68.00
N LYS A 2 -5.59 24.57 -67.47
CA LYS A 2 -6.14 24.42 -66.11
C LYS A 2 -4.99 24.17 -65.14
N PHE A 3 -5.00 24.81 -63.97
CA PHE A 3 -4.32 24.29 -62.78
C PHE A 3 -5.18 24.58 -61.55
N THR A 4 -5.95 23.57 -61.15
CA THR A 4 -6.67 23.53 -59.88
C THR A 4 -5.74 22.85 -58.89
N THR A 5 -5.19 23.59 -57.95
CA THR A 5 -4.33 23.06 -56.88
C THR A 5 -5.23 22.38 -55.85
N ILE A 6 -5.27 21.05 -55.87
CA ILE A 6 -5.91 20.25 -54.82
C ILE A 6 -4.92 20.20 -53.66
N LEU A 7 -5.21 20.96 -52.61
CA LEU A 7 -4.48 20.90 -51.35
C LEU A 7 -4.94 19.63 -50.60
N SER A 8 -4.24 18.52 -50.78
CA SER A 8 -4.45 17.30 -49.99
C SER A 8 -3.89 17.52 -48.59
N ALA A 9 -4.77 17.82 -47.63
CA ALA A 9 -4.45 17.75 -46.22
C ALA A 9 -4.28 16.27 -45.84
N LEU A 10 -3.03 15.79 -45.89
CA LEU A 10 -2.67 14.49 -45.33
C LEU A 10 -2.66 14.65 -43.79
N ALA A 11 -3.82 14.41 -43.16
CA ALA A 11 -3.86 14.21 -41.72
C ALA A 11 -3.04 12.95 -41.42
N ALA A 12 -1.83 13.13 -40.89
CA ALA A 12 -1.06 12.04 -40.33
C ALA A 12 -1.81 11.53 -39.11
N ALA A 13 -2.74 10.59 -39.33
CA ALA A 13 -3.26 9.74 -38.27
C ALA A 13 -2.08 8.90 -37.79
N THR A 14 -1.34 9.39 -36.79
CA THR A 14 -0.42 8.55 -36.03
C THR A 14 -1.26 7.39 -35.52
N LEU A 15 -1.03 6.20 -36.06
CA LEU A 15 -1.56 4.95 -35.56
C LEU A 15 -1.05 4.79 -34.13
N VAL A 16 -1.79 5.32 -33.16
CA VAL A 16 -1.59 4.98 -31.77
C VAL A 16 -2.11 3.56 -31.66
N SER A 17 -1.21 2.60 -31.45
CA SER A 17 -1.59 1.23 -31.11
C SER A 17 -2.64 1.28 -30.00
N ALA A 18 -3.73 0.55 -30.15
CA ALA A 18 -4.64 0.35 -29.03
C ALA A 18 -3.85 -0.25 -27.86
N GLY A 19 -4.17 0.22 -26.65
CA GLY A 19 -3.63 -0.35 -25.43
C GLY A 19 -4.16 -1.76 -25.20
N LYS A 20 -3.73 -2.37 -24.09
CA LYS A 20 -4.16 -3.72 -23.70
C LYS A 20 -5.00 -3.67 -22.43
N PHE A 21 -6.20 -4.24 -22.48
CA PHE A 21 -6.94 -4.61 -21.29
C PHE A 21 -6.44 -5.97 -20.77
N HIS A 22 -6.06 -6.01 -19.50
CA HIS A 22 -5.65 -7.24 -18.81
C HIS A 22 -6.82 -7.74 -17.98
N ASP A 23 -7.77 -8.37 -18.66
CA ASP A 23 -8.87 -9.05 -17.99
C ASP A 23 -8.34 -10.19 -17.10
N ILE A 24 -8.81 -10.22 -15.85
CA ILE A 24 -8.51 -11.28 -14.89
C ILE A 24 -9.52 -12.44 -14.97
N GLY A 25 -10.53 -12.32 -15.83
CA GLY A 25 -11.52 -13.35 -16.10
C GLY A 25 -12.36 -13.71 -14.88
N ASN A 26 -13.13 -14.80 -15.00
CA ASN A 26 -13.94 -15.36 -13.92
C ASN A 26 -13.08 -16.17 -12.92
N SER A 27 -12.04 -15.54 -12.37
CA SER A 27 -11.27 -16.14 -11.29
C SER A 27 -12.13 -16.13 -10.02
N GLU A 28 -12.61 -17.30 -9.60
CA GLU A 28 -13.56 -17.48 -8.47
C GLU A 28 -13.08 -16.90 -7.11
N ASN A 29 -11.84 -16.41 -7.03
CA ASN A 29 -11.23 -15.91 -5.80
C ASN A 29 -10.74 -14.45 -5.87
N VAL A 30 -11.05 -13.70 -6.94
CA VAL A 30 -10.61 -12.29 -7.05
C VAL A 30 -11.79 -11.35 -6.84
N ASN A 31 -11.75 -10.59 -5.75
CA ASN A 31 -12.71 -9.53 -5.49
C ASN A 31 -12.33 -8.30 -6.32
N ILE A 32 -13.16 -7.94 -7.29
CA ILE A 32 -12.97 -6.75 -8.14
C ILE A 32 -13.80 -5.60 -7.58
N VAL A 33 -13.27 -4.38 -7.61
CA VAL A 33 -14.05 -3.16 -7.36
C VAL A 33 -14.81 -2.81 -8.65
N PRO A 34 -16.16 -2.92 -8.68
CA PRO A 34 -16.91 -2.77 -9.92
C PRO A 34 -16.70 -1.40 -10.59
N GLY A 35 -16.35 -1.42 -11.88
CA GLY A 35 -16.13 -0.21 -12.68
C GLY A 35 -14.87 0.58 -12.33
N ALA A 36 -13.99 0.08 -11.46
CA ALA A 36 -12.73 0.72 -11.14
C ALA A 36 -11.57 0.09 -11.93
N PHE A 37 -10.70 0.93 -12.48
CA PHE A 37 -9.57 0.51 -13.30
C PHE A 37 -8.31 1.31 -12.99
N ILE A 38 -7.16 0.64 -13.00
CA ILE A 38 -5.83 1.25 -13.11
C ILE A 38 -5.53 1.40 -14.60
N VAL A 39 -5.21 2.62 -15.05
CA VAL A 39 -4.91 2.95 -16.44
C VAL A 39 -3.49 3.49 -16.54
N GLU A 40 -2.62 2.76 -17.23
CA GLU A 40 -1.28 3.23 -17.59
C GLU A 40 -1.32 3.92 -18.94
N TYR A 41 -0.67 5.08 -19.02
CA TYR A 41 -0.50 5.85 -20.24
C TYR A 41 0.86 5.59 -20.88
N HIS A 42 0.97 5.80 -22.19
CA HIS A 42 2.27 5.78 -22.85
C HIS A 42 3.22 6.85 -22.30
N ASP A 43 4.52 6.59 -22.36
CA ASP A 43 5.54 7.56 -21.95
C ASP A 43 5.37 8.89 -22.71
N GLY A 44 5.49 10.01 -22.00
CA GLY A 44 5.35 11.35 -22.57
C GLY A 44 3.92 11.85 -22.73
N ILE A 45 2.90 11.00 -22.58
CA ILE A 45 1.51 11.44 -22.48
C ILE A 45 1.28 12.11 -21.13
N LYS A 46 0.90 13.39 -21.12
CA LYS A 46 0.56 14.09 -19.88
C LYS A 46 -0.79 13.59 -19.35
N HIS A 47 -0.98 13.59 -18.03
CA HIS A 47 -2.29 13.28 -17.43
C HIS A 47 -3.41 14.18 -17.98
N SER A 48 -3.15 15.45 -18.29
CA SER A 48 -4.12 16.34 -18.95
C SER A 48 -4.57 15.81 -20.31
N ASP A 49 -3.65 15.28 -21.10
CA ASP A 49 -3.90 14.85 -22.47
C ASP A 49 -4.64 13.51 -22.46
N ALA A 50 -4.27 12.60 -21.54
CA ALA A 50 -5.01 11.38 -21.28
C ALA A 50 -6.46 11.65 -20.83
N ARG A 51 -6.67 12.61 -19.90
CA ARG A 51 -8.01 13.03 -19.47
C ARG A 51 -8.83 13.60 -20.64
N ASN A 52 -8.21 14.40 -21.51
CA ASN A 52 -8.87 14.92 -22.71
C ASN A 52 -9.27 13.79 -23.68
N ALA A 53 -8.41 12.78 -23.87
CA ALA A 53 -8.70 11.62 -24.69
C ALA A 53 -9.88 10.81 -24.15
N LEU A 54 -9.91 10.52 -22.85
CA LEU A 54 -11.05 9.87 -22.17
C LEU A 54 -12.36 10.67 -22.34
N ASN A 55 -12.30 11.99 -22.14
CA ASN A 55 -13.47 12.87 -22.27
C ASN A 55 -13.99 12.92 -23.72
N SER A 56 -13.10 12.91 -24.72
CA SER A 56 -13.49 12.87 -26.14
C SER A 56 -14.23 11.60 -26.53
N ARG A 57 -13.98 10.50 -25.80
CA ARG A 57 -14.70 9.22 -25.93
C ARG A 57 -15.97 9.18 -25.08
N LYS A 58 -16.32 10.27 -24.37
CA LYS A 58 -17.47 10.38 -23.46
C LYS A 58 -17.43 9.36 -22.32
N VAL A 59 -16.24 8.98 -21.87
CA VAL A 59 -16.08 8.20 -20.64
C VAL A 59 -16.43 9.12 -19.47
N ASP A 60 -17.52 8.82 -18.76
CA ASP A 60 -17.83 9.45 -17.46
C ASP A 60 -17.11 8.67 -16.36
N TYR A 61 -16.22 9.33 -15.63
CA TYR A 61 -15.41 8.74 -14.59
C TYR A 61 -15.09 9.72 -13.46
N LYS A 62 -14.70 9.16 -12.31
CA LYS A 62 -14.06 9.88 -11.21
C LYS A 62 -12.62 9.39 -11.08
N VAL A 63 -11.66 10.31 -10.94
CA VAL A 63 -10.28 9.96 -10.60
C VAL A 63 -10.24 9.49 -9.14
N ARG A 64 -9.71 8.29 -8.91
CA ARG A 64 -9.44 7.72 -7.58
C ARG A 64 -8.05 8.14 -7.11
N ASN A 65 -7.06 8.02 -7.99
CA ASN A 65 -5.68 8.39 -7.74
C ASN A 65 -4.95 8.76 -9.04
N GLU A 66 -3.93 9.61 -8.96
CA GLU A 66 -2.97 9.86 -10.06
C GLU A 66 -1.56 9.56 -9.57
N TYR A 67 -0.82 8.77 -10.34
CA TYR A 67 0.47 8.24 -9.89
C TYR A 67 1.64 9.04 -10.42
N ASN A 68 2.70 9.12 -9.61
CA ASN A 68 4.00 9.64 -10.02
C ASN A 68 5.06 8.53 -10.18
N VAL A 69 4.79 7.34 -9.66
CA VAL A 69 5.70 6.17 -9.73
C VAL A 69 5.65 5.48 -11.09
N PHE A 70 4.55 5.64 -11.82
CA PHE A 70 4.41 5.36 -13.24
C PHE A 70 3.44 6.38 -13.85
N ASN A 71 3.41 6.50 -15.18
CA ASN A 71 2.51 7.42 -15.87
C ASN A 71 1.10 6.82 -15.95
N GLY A 72 0.21 7.20 -15.05
CA GLY A 72 -1.13 6.60 -15.00
C GLY A 72 -2.02 7.13 -13.89
N ALA A 73 -3.24 6.62 -13.87
CA ALA A 73 -4.25 6.95 -12.88
C ALA A 73 -5.18 5.77 -12.60
N ALA A 74 -5.73 5.72 -11.39
CA ALA A 74 -6.88 4.90 -11.09
C ALA A 74 -8.16 5.70 -11.25
N ILE A 75 -9.17 5.12 -11.89
CA ILE A 75 -10.44 5.76 -12.18
C ILE A 75 -11.62 4.85 -11.83
N SER A 76 -12.71 5.43 -11.35
CA SER A 76 -14.03 4.78 -11.24
C SER A 76 -14.92 5.25 -12.40
N VAL A 77 -15.19 4.36 -13.34
CA VAL A 77 -16.05 4.60 -14.51
C VAL A 77 -17.52 4.49 -14.11
N LYS A 78 -18.30 5.52 -14.43
CA LYS A 78 -19.75 5.61 -14.18
C LYS A 78 -20.58 5.36 -15.43
N SER A 79 -19.99 5.59 -16.60
CA SER A 79 -20.56 5.26 -17.90
C SER A 79 -20.54 3.74 -18.16
N LYS A 80 -21.14 3.30 -19.26
CA LYS A 80 -21.19 1.86 -19.66
C LYS A 80 -19.87 1.33 -20.23
N HIS A 81 -18.80 2.13 -20.23
CA HIS A 81 -17.52 1.73 -20.80
C HIS A 81 -16.83 0.67 -19.92
N ASN A 82 -16.24 -0.33 -20.56
CA ASN A 82 -15.48 -1.40 -19.91
C ASN A 82 -13.96 -1.23 -20.12
N GLY A 83 -13.18 -2.22 -19.68
CA GLY A 83 -11.73 -2.18 -19.82
C GLY A 83 -11.24 -2.14 -21.28
N ASP A 84 -11.91 -2.83 -22.20
CA ASP A 84 -11.60 -2.79 -23.64
C ASP A 84 -11.86 -1.40 -24.23
N ASP A 85 -12.97 -0.76 -23.83
CA ASP A 85 -13.28 0.61 -24.24
C ASP A 85 -12.18 1.58 -23.80
N LEU A 86 -11.71 1.46 -22.54
CA LEU A 86 -10.60 2.26 -22.01
C LEU A 86 -9.29 1.98 -22.74
N ALA A 87 -8.98 0.72 -23.03
CA ALA A 87 -7.77 0.33 -23.76
C ALA A 87 -7.76 0.87 -25.21
N SER A 88 -8.92 1.13 -25.80
CA SER A 88 -9.06 1.74 -27.13
C SER A 88 -8.83 3.26 -27.17
N VAL A 89 -8.66 3.90 -26.01
CA VAL A 89 -8.46 5.35 -25.90
C VAL A 89 -7.03 5.70 -26.33
N PRO A 90 -6.83 6.63 -27.28
CA PRO A 90 -5.49 7.04 -27.69
C PRO A 90 -4.65 7.54 -26.51
N GLY A 91 -3.45 7.01 -26.37
CA GLY A 91 -2.52 7.32 -25.28
C GLY A 91 -2.60 6.38 -24.08
N VAL A 92 -3.63 5.53 -24.00
CA VAL A 92 -3.70 4.43 -23.02
C VAL A 92 -2.85 3.26 -23.51
N LYS A 93 -1.98 2.76 -22.63
CA LYS A 93 -1.05 1.66 -22.88
C LYS A 93 -1.57 0.35 -22.28
N ASN A 94 -1.98 0.37 -21.02
CA ASN A 94 -2.52 -0.79 -20.33
C ASN A 94 -3.68 -0.40 -19.41
N VAL A 95 -4.61 -1.34 -19.22
CA VAL A 95 -5.76 -1.20 -18.32
C VAL A 95 -5.88 -2.48 -17.49
N TRP A 96 -6.01 -2.33 -16.17
CA TRP A 96 -6.30 -3.42 -15.24
C TRP A 96 -7.54 -3.07 -14.42
N PRO A 97 -8.44 -4.02 -14.13
CA PRO A 97 -9.46 -3.79 -13.11
C PRO A 97 -8.81 -3.67 -11.73
N VAL A 98 -9.38 -2.82 -10.87
CA VAL A 98 -8.94 -2.70 -9.46
C VAL A 98 -9.39 -3.93 -8.68
N THR A 99 -8.47 -4.54 -7.96
CA THR A 99 -8.74 -5.72 -7.12
C THR A 99 -8.63 -5.39 -5.64
N LEU A 100 -9.35 -6.16 -4.82
CA LEU A 100 -9.32 -6.03 -3.38
C LEU A 100 -8.51 -7.15 -2.75
N TYR A 101 -7.63 -6.72 -1.85
CA TYR A 101 -6.84 -7.56 -0.98
C TYR A 101 -7.32 -7.40 0.45
N SER A 102 -7.48 -8.53 1.15
CA SER A 102 -7.76 -8.53 2.57
C SER A 102 -6.51 -8.91 3.35
N VAL A 103 -6.34 -8.33 4.54
CA VAL A 103 -5.30 -8.78 5.48
C VAL A 103 -5.48 -10.27 5.77
N PRO A 104 -4.39 -11.05 5.87
CA PRO A 104 -4.47 -12.46 6.20
C PRO A 104 -5.27 -12.70 7.48
N LYS A 105 -6.18 -13.68 7.43
CA LYS A 105 -6.92 -14.08 8.64
C LYS A 105 -5.96 -14.61 9.69
N ILE A 106 -6.09 -14.10 10.92
CA ILE A 106 -5.29 -14.55 12.06
C ILE A 106 -5.53 -16.06 12.26
N GLN A 107 -4.47 -16.84 12.09
CA GLN A 107 -4.48 -18.26 12.44
C GLN A 107 -3.98 -18.41 13.87
N LYS A 108 -4.85 -18.87 14.77
CA LYS A 108 -4.44 -19.14 16.15
C LYS A 108 -3.45 -20.30 16.16
N SER A 109 -2.23 -20.02 16.63
CA SER A 109 -1.24 -21.07 16.88
C SER A 109 -1.76 -22.04 17.94
N LYS A 110 -1.60 -23.34 17.70
CA LYS A 110 -1.76 -24.38 18.74
C LYS A 110 -0.58 -24.42 19.71
N LYS A 111 0.57 -23.86 19.29
CA LYS A 111 1.80 -23.78 20.08
C LYS A 111 1.74 -22.58 21.01
N LYS A 112 2.18 -22.77 22.25
CA LYS A 112 2.31 -21.70 23.23
C LYS A 112 3.58 -20.88 22.93
N PRO A 113 3.62 -19.58 23.27
CA PRO A 113 4.83 -18.77 23.15
C PRO A 113 6.03 -19.30 23.95
N THR A 114 5.78 -20.21 24.90
CA THR A 114 6.82 -20.87 25.71
C THR A 114 7.37 -22.15 25.06
N ASP A 115 6.78 -22.61 23.95
CA ASP A 115 7.19 -23.86 23.32
C ASP A 115 8.59 -23.70 22.68
N PRO A 116 9.51 -24.66 22.87
CA PRO A 116 10.90 -24.55 22.41
C PRO A 116 11.05 -24.21 20.92
N GLU A 117 10.12 -24.71 20.09
CA GLU A 117 10.10 -24.48 18.65
C GLU A 117 9.78 -23.03 18.25
N VAL A 118 9.09 -22.27 19.11
CA VAL A 118 8.81 -20.83 18.89
C VAL A 118 10.02 -19.99 19.27
N THR A 119 10.78 -20.42 20.28
CA THR A 119 11.97 -19.74 20.80
C THR A 119 13.17 -19.79 19.84
N SER A 120 13.22 -20.74 18.90
CA SER A 120 14.40 -20.97 18.04
C SER A 120 14.47 -20.10 16.77
N LEU A 121 13.47 -19.25 16.47
CA LEU A 121 13.38 -18.54 15.19
C LEU A 121 14.57 -17.60 14.89
N HIS A 122 15.08 -16.90 15.91
CA HIS A 122 16.27 -16.03 15.74
C HIS A 122 17.56 -16.84 15.55
N HIS A 123 17.64 -18.03 16.15
CA HIS A 123 18.77 -18.92 15.97
C HIS A 123 18.80 -19.50 14.54
N MET A 124 17.63 -19.90 14.03
CA MET A 124 17.48 -20.42 12.67
C MET A 124 17.85 -19.40 11.58
N THR A 125 17.58 -18.12 11.83
CA THR A 125 17.85 -17.02 10.88
C THR A 125 19.20 -16.33 11.12
N GLY A 126 19.94 -16.73 12.17
CA GLY A 126 21.23 -16.12 12.55
C GLY A 126 21.13 -14.72 13.15
N VAL A 127 19.92 -14.25 13.48
CA VAL A 127 19.69 -12.94 14.12
C VAL A 127 20.35 -12.88 15.50
N ASP A 128 20.39 -14.00 16.21
CA ASP A 128 21.12 -14.14 17.48
C ASP A 128 22.62 -13.82 17.33
N VAL A 129 23.26 -14.27 16.25
CA VAL A 129 24.66 -13.98 15.93
C VAL A 129 24.85 -12.51 15.59
N VAL A 130 23.95 -11.92 14.81
CA VAL A 130 23.99 -10.49 14.45
C VAL A 130 23.90 -9.62 15.69
N HIS A 131 22.98 -9.91 16.62
CA HIS A 131 22.85 -9.18 17.88
C HIS A 131 24.03 -9.42 18.81
N SER A 132 24.42 -10.69 19.03
CA SER A 132 25.38 -11.06 20.07
C SER A 132 26.84 -10.80 19.67
N LYS A 133 27.22 -11.10 18.41
CA LYS A 133 28.61 -10.99 17.93
C LYS A 133 28.87 -9.69 17.19
N LEU A 134 27.97 -9.30 16.28
CA LEU A 134 28.17 -8.10 15.46
C LEU A 134 27.66 -6.82 16.12
N LYS A 135 26.83 -6.94 17.17
CA LYS A 135 26.23 -5.81 17.89
C LYS A 135 25.42 -4.88 16.98
N LEU A 136 24.79 -5.43 15.93
CA LEU A 136 23.95 -4.69 15.00
C LEU A 136 22.48 -4.86 15.36
N THR A 137 21.75 -3.74 15.41
CA THR A 137 20.37 -3.65 15.92
C THR A 137 19.44 -2.87 14.99
N GLY A 138 19.93 -2.38 13.86
CA GLY A 138 19.20 -1.49 12.95
C GLY A 138 19.21 -0.02 13.37
N LYS A 139 20.01 0.37 14.38
CA LYS A 139 20.17 1.77 14.78
C LYS A 139 20.57 2.65 13.59
N GLY A 140 19.85 3.76 13.38
CA GLY A 140 20.07 4.70 12.28
C GLY A 140 19.36 4.30 10.97
N VAL A 141 18.75 3.11 10.90
CA VAL A 141 17.96 2.67 9.75
C VAL A 141 16.50 3.09 9.94
N LYS A 142 15.87 3.53 8.85
CA LYS A 142 14.44 3.80 8.78
C LYS A 142 13.74 2.67 8.03
N VAL A 143 12.62 2.19 8.57
CA VAL A 143 11.80 1.14 7.95
C VAL A 143 10.36 1.62 7.84
N GLY A 144 9.86 1.73 6.62
CA GLY A 144 8.44 1.99 6.35
C GLY A 144 7.65 0.69 6.34
N VAL A 145 6.57 0.64 7.11
CA VAL A 145 5.61 -0.47 7.16
C VAL A 145 4.35 -0.02 6.42
N ILE A 146 4.08 -0.61 5.26
CA ILE A 146 2.87 -0.38 4.47
C ILE A 146 1.89 -1.51 4.80
N ASP A 147 0.94 -1.25 5.70
CA ASP A 147 0.08 -2.29 6.27
C ASP A 147 -1.20 -1.67 6.90
N SER A 148 -1.84 -2.32 7.88
CA SER A 148 -3.01 -1.81 8.61
C SER A 148 -2.70 -0.69 9.61
N GLY A 149 -1.45 -0.22 9.65
CA GLY A 149 -0.95 0.76 10.61
C GLY A 149 0.01 0.16 11.62
N ILE A 150 0.40 0.94 12.62
CA ILE A 150 1.13 0.45 13.80
C ILE A 150 0.44 0.99 15.04
N ASP A 151 0.14 0.13 16.02
CA ASP A 151 -0.19 0.56 17.39
C ASP A 151 1.06 1.15 18.02
N TYR A 152 1.31 2.41 17.68
CA TYR A 152 2.49 3.14 18.12
C TYR A 152 2.48 3.41 19.61
N LYS A 153 1.39 3.14 20.35
CA LYS A 153 1.34 3.25 21.83
C LYS A 153 1.81 1.97 22.51
N HIS A 154 1.89 0.85 21.77
CA HIS A 154 2.28 -0.43 22.33
C HIS A 154 3.68 -0.36 23.00
N PRO A 155 3.85 -0.86 24.24
CA PRO A 155 5.13 -0.79 24.98
C PRO A 155 6.34 -1.37 24.25
N ALA A 156 6.13 -2.37 23.39
CA ALA A 156 7.19 -2.94 22.55
C ALA A 156 7.80 -1.94 21.53
N PHE A 157 7.12 -0.82 21.26
CA PHE A 157 7.60 0.26 20.40
C PHE A 157 8.03 1.50 21.19
N ALA A 158 8.13 1.40 22.52
CA ALA A 158 8.66 2.45 23.36
C ALA A 158 10.09 2.84 22.94
N ALA A 159 10.38 4.14 22.99
CA ALA A 159 11.74 4.62 22.91
C ALA A 159 12.54 4.18 24.15
N SER A 160 13.87 4.12 24.04
CA SER A 160 14.72 3.75 25.18
C SER A 160 14.45 4.64 26.39
N GLY A 161 14.15 4.02 27.54
CA GLY A 161 13.78 4.71 28.78
C GLY A 161 12.31 5.07 28.93
N ALA A 162 11.47 4.87 27.91
CA ALA A 162 10.02 5.04 28.00
C ALA A 162 9.31 3.71 28.36
N ASN A 163 8.14 3.82 28.99
CA ASN A 163 7.31 2.65 29.33
C ASN A 163 6.26 2.35 28.25
N GLU A 164 5.87 3.34 27.47
CA GLU A 164 4.88 3.24 26.40
C GLU A 164 5.48 3.68 25.07
N GLY A 165 4.90 3.16 23.99
CA GLY A 165 5.15 3.66 22.66
C GLY A 165 4.61 5.08 22.49
N CYS A 166 5.10 5.76 21.46
CA CYS A 166 4.46 6.99 21.01
C CYS A 166 4.62 7.14 19.50
N PHE A 167 3.88 8.09 18.94
CA PHE A 167 4.07 8.56 17.57
C PHE A 167 4.69 9.96 17.63
N ALA A 168 5.72 10.23 16.82
CA ALA A 168 6.47 11.49 16.82
C ALA A 168 5.69 12.68 16.22
N ARG A 169 4.38 12.73 16.47
CA ARG A 169 3.57 13.92 16.22
C ARG A 169 3.91 14.96 17.29
N TYR A 170 4.08 16.22 16.89
CA TYR A 170 4.36 17.34 17.80
C TYR A 170 5.73 17.28 18.51
N GLY A 171 6.76 16.71 17.89
CA GLY A 171 8.15 16.81 18.36
C GLY A 171 8.55 15.83 19.46
N LYS A 172 7.72 14.84 19.78
CA LYS A 172 8.09 13.75 20.70
C LYS A 172 9.18 12.86 20.08
N LYS A 173 10.15 12.43 20.90
CA LYS A 173 11.15 11.42 20.49
C LYS A 173 10.53 10.02 20.58
N CYS A 174 10.04 9.51 19.46
CA CYS A 174 9.36 8.22 19.36
C CYS A 174 10.06 7.29 18.36
N ARG A 175 9.87 5.96 18.52
CA ARG A 175 10.38 4.99 17.54
C ARG A 175 9.53 4.97 16.27
N VAL A 176 8.21 5.12 16.40
CA VAL A 176 7.35 5.41 15.25
C VAL A 176 7.43 6.92 15.01
N ALA A 177 8.27 7.30 14.05
CA ALA A 177 8.63 8.70 13.83
C ALA A 177 7.96 9.32 12.60
N HIS A 178 7.56 8.48 11.66
CA HIS A 178 6.92 8.88 10.42
C HIS A 178 5.63 8.08 10.24
N GLY A 179 4.71 8.60 9.44
CA GLY A 179 3.52 7.85 9.08
C GLY A 179 2.40 8.71 8.55
N TRP A 180 1.45 8.03 7.91
CA TRP A 180 0.27 8.60 7.29
C TRP A 180 -0.80 7.52 7.13
N ASP A 181 -2.07 7.88 7.29
CA ASP A 181 -3.19 7.02 6.93
C ASP A 181 -3.72 7.46 5.56
N PHE A 182 -3.62 6.57 4.58
CA PHE A 182 -4.07 6.82 3.22
C PHE A 182 -5.55 6.54 3.01
N VAL A 183 -6.23 5.91 3.97
CA VAL A 183 -7.56 5.32 3.72
C VAL A 183 -8.61 5.65 4.77
N GLY A 184 -8.23 5.84 6.04
CA GLY A 184 -9.16 6.11 7.14
C GLY A 184 -9.80 4.84 7.70
N ASP A 185 -10.49 4.97 8.84
CA ASP A 185 -11.09 3.87 9.62
C ASP A 185 -12.19 3.12 8.88
N ASP A 186 -13.11 3.84 8.25
CA ASP A 186 -14.28 3.27 7.56
C ASP A 186 -13.97 2.69 6.17
N TYR A 187 -12.70 2.57 5.78
CA TYR A 187 -12.35 2.11 4.45
C TYR A 187 -12.56 0.60 4.29
N THR A 188 -13.29 0.25 3.23
CA THR A 188 -13.68 -1.13 2.89
C THR A 188 -13.07 -1.60 1.56
N GLY A 189 -12.33 -0.73 0.88
CA GLY A 189 -11.89 -0.93 -0.51
C GLY A 189 -12.89 -0.46 -1.56
N TYR A 190 -14.20 -0.52 -1.25
CA TYR A 190 -15.27 -0.12 -2.19
C TYR A 190 -15.64 1.36 -2.09
N ASN A 191 -15.48 1.96 -0.91
CA ASN A 191 -15.79 3.36 -0.67
C ASN A 191 -14.59 4.27 -0.95
N GLU A 192 -14.83 5.58 -0.96
CA GLU A 192 -13.77 6.58 -1.10
C GLU A 192 -12.91 6.63 0.16
N PRO A 193 -11.57 6.61 0.04
CA PRO A 193 -10.68 6.76 1.19
C PRO A 193 -10.85 8.13 1.83
N LYS A 194 -10.65 8.21 3.14
CA LYS A 194 -10.60 9.44 3.93
C LYS A 194 -9.24 9.54 4.62
N PRO A 195 -8.18 9.95 3.89
CA PRO A 195 -6.83 10.01 4.44
C PRO A 195 -6.74 10.96 5.63
N ASP A 196 -5.94 10.58 6.60
CA ASP A 196 -5.58 11.46 7.71
C ASP A 196 -4.16 11.18 8.22
N SER A 197 -3.83 11.77 9.35
CA SER A 197 -2.46 11.83 9.88
C SER A 197 -2.24 10.89 11.06
N ASP A 198 -3.18 10.00 11.35
CA ASP A 198 -3.13 9.02 12.44
C ASP A 198 -3.02 7.58 11.89
N PRO A 199 -1.80 7.04 11.73
CA PRO A 199 -1.60 5.70 11.20
C PRO A 199 -1.79 4.60 12.26
N MET A 200 -2.68 4.83 13.22
CA MET A 200 -2.99 3.89 14.29
C MET A 200 -3.52 2.59 13.70
N ASP A 201 -3.02 1.46 14.19
CA ASP A 201 -3.50 0.15 13.80
C ASP A 201 -4.76 -0.21 14.60
N CYS A 202 -5.81 -0.63 13.89
CA CYS A 202 -7.02 -1.20 14.47
C CYS A 202 -7.19 -2.69 14.15
N GLY A 203 -6.47 -3.22 13.15
CA GLY A 203 -6.55 -4.62 12.72
C GLY A 203 -5.51 -5.53 13.36
N GLY A 204 -4.40 -4.96 13.83
CA GLY A 204 -3.31 -5.65 14.54
C GLY A 204 -2.27 -6.32 13.62
N HIS A 205 -2.56 -6.48 12.32
CA HIS A 205 -1.64 -7.13 11.37
C HIS A 205 -0.34 -6.32 11.22
N GLY A 206 -0.46 -5.01 10.94
CA GLY A 206 0.70 -4.13 10.79
C GLY A 206 1.52 -4.00 12.07
N SER A 207 0.88 -3.97 13.24
CA SER A 207 1.57 -4.00 14.54
C SER A 207 2.33 -5.31 14.75
N HIS A 208 1.77 -6.45 14.33
CA HIS A 208 2.44 -7.73 14.40
C HIS A 208 3.66 -7.78 13.46
N VAL A 209 3.52 -7.30 12.22
CA VAL A 209 4.61 -7.16 11.24
C VAL A 209 5.72 -6.26 11.80
N ALA A 210 5.37 -5.09 12.33
CA ALA A 210 6.32 -4.17 12.96
C ALA A 210 7.00 -4.79 14.19
N GLY A 211 6.29 -5.64 14.94
CA GLY A 211 6.83 -6.42 16.06
C GLY A 211 7.94 -7.37 15.63
N ILE A 212 7.74 -8.10 14.53
CA ILE A 212 8.77 -8.98 13.92
C ILE A 212 9.98 -8.15 13.48
N ILE A 213 9.74 -7.02 12.81
CA ILE A 213 10.81 -6.16 12.30
C ILE A 213 11.66 -5.62 13.44
N GLY A 214 11.06 -5.06 14.48
CA GLY A 214 11.81 -4.30 15.47
C GLY A 214 11.10 -4.04 16.79
N GLY A 215 10.10 -4.84 17.16
CA GLY A 215 9.55 -4.80 18.52
C GLY A 215 10.64 -5.07 19.55
N ASN A 216 10.61 -4.39 20.69
CA ASN A 216 11.52 -4.65 21.80
C ASN A 216 10.74 -4.78 23.09
N ALA A 217 10.42 -6.02 23.46
CA ALA A 217 9.65 -6.33 24.64
C ALA A 217 10.45 -7.08 25.71
N LEU A 218 11.79 -6.98 25.67
CA LEU A 218 12.67 -7.66 26.63
C LEU A 218 12.42 -7.21 28.08
N ASN A 219 12.02 -5.95 28.27
CA ASN A 219 11.87 -5.32 29.58
C ASN A 219 10.49 -4.65 29.77
N VAL A 220 9.48 -5.04 29.00
CA VAL A 220 8.12 -4.48 29.13
C VAL A 220 7.49 -4.93 30.46
N LYS A 221 7.18 -3.95 31.31
CA LYS A 221 6.56 -4.15 32.64
C LYS A 221 5.12 -3.65 32.73
N VAL A 222 4.68 -2.87 31.75
CA VAL A 222 3.32 -2.33 31.66
C VAL A 222 2.49 -3.12 30.66
N SER A 223 1.17 -2.96 30.73
CA SER A 223 0.24 -3.62 29.81
C SER A 223 0.23 -2.93 28.43
N PRO A 224 0.00 -3.69 27.35
CA PRO A 224 0.00 -5.16 27.29
C PRO A 224 1.42 -5.73 27.46
N LYS A 225 1.56 -6.71 28.37
CA LYS A 225 2.82 -7.43 28.60
C LYS A 225 2.80 -8.74 27.82
N PRO A 226 3.83 -9.07 27.02
CA PRO A 226 3.84 -10.33 26.32
C PRO A 226 4.02 -11.51 27.29
N PRO A 227 3.49 -12.70 26.96
CA PRO A 227 3.62 -13.89 27.79
C PRO A 227 5.07 -14.35 27.94
N GLN A 228 5.93 -14.02 26.97
CA GLN A 228 7.38 -14.15 27.07
C GLN A 228 8.07 -12.90 26.52
N PRO A 229 9.21 -12.49 27.09
CA PRO A 229 10.02 -11.43 26.51
C PRO A 229 10.43 -11.80 25.07
N PHE A 230 10.35 -10.83 24.17
CA PHE A 230 10.80 -11.01 22.78
C PHE A 230 11.50 -9.76 22.28
N VAL A 231 12.27 -9.92 21.21
CA VAL A 231 12.90 -8.84 20.47
C VAL A 231 12.76 -9.17 18.98
N GLY A 232 12.50 -8.16 18.16
CA GLY A 232 12.45 -8.28 16.71
C GLY A 232 13.86 -8.30 16.10
N VAL A 233 13.91 -8.40 14.78
CA VAL A 233 15.17 -8.53 14.02
C VAL A 233 16.08 -7.30 14.18
N ALA A 234 15.49 -6.10 14.19
CA ALA A 234 16.18 -4.82 14.21
C ALA A 234 15.54 -3.89 15.26
N PRO A 235 15.80 -4.12 16.57
CA PRO A 235 15.07 -3.47 17.66
C PRO A 235 15.34 -1.98 17.85
N GLU A 236 16.28 -1.37 17.12
CA GLU A 236 16.60 0.06 17.21
C GLU A 236 16.30 0.84 15.92
N VAL A 237 15.54 0.24 14.98
CA VAL A 237 15.05 0.98 13.80
C VAL A 237 14.10 2.09 14.19
N THR A 238 14.05 3.10 13.32
CA THR A 238 13.00 4.12 13.29
C THR A 238 11.91 3.68 12.32
N PHE A 239 10.66 3.60 12.78
CA PHE A 239 9.53 3.19 11.96
C PHE A 239 8.86 4.37 11.25
N GLY A 240 8.39 4.10 10.03
CA GLY A 240 7.31 4.83 9.37
C GLY A 240 6.06 3.95 9.31
N ALA A 241 4.92 4.40 9.82
CA ALA A 241 3.66 3.68 9.76
C ALA A 241 2.79 4.22 8.61
N TYR A 242 2.67 3.46 7.52
CA TYR A 242 1.92 3.86 6.33
C TYR A 242 0.70 2.96 6.19
N ARG A 243 -0.44 3.48 6.64
CA ARG A 243 -1.67 2.69 6.73
C ARG A 243 -2.42 2.72 5.40
N VAL A 244 -2.71 1.54 4.87
CA VAL A 244 -3.41 1.35 3.59
C VAL A 244 -4.64 0.45 3.71
N PHE A 245 -4.94 -0.08 4.90
CA PHE A 245 -6.18 -0.82 5.16
C PHE A 245 -7.07 -0.04 6.14
N GLY A 246 -8.38 -0.08 5.92
CA GLY A 246 -9.35 0.33 6.94
C GLY A 246 -9.48 -0.73 8.04
N CYS A 247 -10.30 -0.47 9.05
CA CYS A 247 -10.38 -1.35 10.22
C CYS A 247 -11.02 -2.71 9.94
N ASP A 248 -11.81 -2.83 8.86
CA ASP A 248 -12.34 -4.11 8.38
C ASP A 248 -11.29 -4.92 7.59
N GLY A 249 -10.10 -4.36 7.34
CA GLY A 249 -8.94 -5.08 6.86
C GLY A 249 -8.95 -5.42 5.37
N SER A 250 -9.59 -4.60 4.53
CA SER A 250 -9.52 -4.73 3.05
C SER A 250 -9.02 -3.45 2.39
N SER A 251 -8.33 -3.58 1.26
CA SER A 251 -7.78 -2.47 0.49
C SER A 251 -7.73 -2.74 -1.01
N GLY A 252 -7.86 -1.69 -1.82
CA GLY A 252 -7.60 -1.74 -3.26
C GLY A 252 -6.11 -1.88 -3.58
N ASP A 253 -5.79 -2.35 -4.78
CA ASP A 253 -4.44 -2.34 -5.33
C ASP A 253 -4.05 -1.04 -6.04
N ASP A 254 -4.90 -0.02 -5.90
CA ASP A 254 -4.82 1.29 -6.56
C ASP A 254 -4.43 2.44 -5.60
#